data_AF-A0A6I1JDR3-F1
#
_entry.id   AF-A0A6I1JDR3-F1
#
_cell.length_a   1.000
_cell.length_b   1.000
_cell.length_c   1.000
_cell.angle_alpha   90.00
_cell.angle_beta   90.00
_cell.angle_gamma   90.00
#
_symmetry.space_group_name_H-M   'P 1'
#
loop_
_entity.id
_entity.type
_entity.pdbx_description
1 polymer ?
#
loop_
_entity_poly.entity_id
_entity_poly.type
_entity_poly.pdbx_seq_one_letter_code
_entity_poly.pdbx_strand_id
1 'polypeptide(L)'
;MAPAALITEPGRMPWLKAVAIGVALLLVPLAWWTALWLAGTRVPAPVPSGLSMTLIVTAAIVVAPLLETAVLVVLHWLMVLRFGADRSTFVLAAMAAAVMAHLPITLVRTPVTAAIFVVFALQYAGWFGARGWRTAFLGTALAHAVYNAGSLTLSPLWAALLRPA
;
A
#
# COMPACT_ATOMS: atom_id res chain seq x y z
N MET A 1 24.65 0.91 2.32
CA MET A 1 23.38 1.66 2.53
C MET A 1 22.49 0.82 3.42
N ALA A 2 21.95 1.36 4.51
CA ALA A 2 20.98 0.63 5.31
C ALA A 2 19.72 0.35 4.45
N PRO A 3 19.15 -0.87 4.46
CA PRO A 3 18.01 -1.23 3.60
C PRO A 3 16.81 -0.28 3.75
N ALA A 4 16.63 0.34 4.92
CA ALA A 4 15.59 1.34 5.17
C ALA A 4 15.74 2.63 4.33
N ALA A 5 16.97 3.07 4.03
CA ALA A 5 17.23 4.29 3.27
C ALA A 5 16.70 4.22 1.82
N LEU A 6 16.58 2.99 1.27
CA LEU A 6 15.98 2.76 -0.03
C LEU A 6 14.49 3.13 -0.07
N ILE A 7 13.80 3.18 1.07
CA ILE A 7 12.39 3.57 1.16
C ILE A 7 12.28 5.00 1.72
N THR A 8 13.02 5.30 2.79
CA THR A 8 12.82 6.52 3.59
C THR A 8 13.45 7.78 3.00
N GLU A 9 14.39 7.68 2.06
CA GLU A 9 15.01 8.87 1.46
C GLU A 9 14.43 9.17 0.07
N PRO A 10 14.00 10.40 -0.25
CA PRO A 10 13.43 10.70 -1.56
C PRO A 10 14.47 10.68 -2.70
N GLY A 11 15.75 10.91 -2.42
CA GLY A 11 16.81 10.95 -3.45
C GLY A 11 16.63 12.09 -4.46
N ARG A 12 17.48 12.15 -5.51
CA ARG A 12 17.42 13.24 -6.52
C ARG A 12 16.17 13.19 -7.40
N MET A 13 15.67 12.00 -7.69
CA MET A 13 14.50 11.76 -8.55
C MET A 13 13.36 11.12 -7.74
N PRO A 14 12.66 11.89 -6.88
CA PRO A 14 11.66 11.34 -5.96
C PRO A 14 10.50 10.66 -6.69
N TRP A 15 10.04 11.21 -7.82
CA TRP A 15 8.90 10.64 -8.54
C TRP A 15 9.21 9.28 -9.15
N LEU A 16 10.37 9.15 -9.80
CA LEU A 16 10.84 7.87 -10.32
C LEU A 16 11.02 6.84 -9.20
N LYS A 17 11.53 7.29 -8.04
CA LYS A 17 11.68 6.43 -6.86
C LYS A 17 10.33 5.96 -6.32
N ALA A 18 9.32 6.82 -6.27
CA ALA A 18 7.96 6.43 -5.88
C ALA A 18 7.38 5.37 -6.83
N VAL A 19 7.56 5.54 -8.14
CA VAL A 19 7.14 4.53 -9.14
C VAL A 19 7.87 3.21 -8.89
N ALA A 20 9.19 3.24 -8.69
CA ALA A 20 9.97 2.04 -8.42
C ALA A 20 9.52 1.32 -7.14
N ILE A 21 9.21 2.06 -6.06
CA ILE A 21 8.65 1.50 -4.82
C ILE A 21 7.29 0.84 -5.12
N GLY A 22 6.39 1.52 -5.82
CA GLY A 22 5.07 0.99 -6.18
C GLY A 22 5.15 -0.31 -7.00
N VAL A 23 6.06 -0.38 -7.97
CA VAL A 23 6.30 -1.59 -8.77
C VAL A 23 6.89 -2.71 -7.90
N ALA A 24 7.89 -2.41 -7.07
CA ALA A 24 8.53 -3.41 -6.21
C ALA A 24 7.54 -4.03 -5.21
N LEU A 25 6.54 -3.26 -4.75
CA LEU A 25 5.49 -3.75 -3.85
C LEU A 25 4.60 -4.84 -4.46
N LEU A 26 4.57 -5.00 -5.79
CA LEU A 26 3.85 -6.10 -6.44
C LEU A 26 4.42 -7.49 -6.09
N LEU A 27 5.67 -7.55 -5.61
CA LEU A 27 6.28 -8.79 -5.11
C LEU A 27 5.60 -9.30 -3.85
N VAL A 28 5.00 -8.41 -3.04
CA VAL A 28 4.31 -8.78 -1.79
C VAL A 28 3.08 -9.65 -2.06
N PRO A 29 2.07 -9.20 -2.84
CA PRO A 29 0.95 -10.07 -3.19
C PRO A 29 1.43 -11.30 -3.97
N LEU A 30 2.40 -11.17 -4.89
CA LEU A 30 2.93 -12.33 -5.63
C LEU A 30 3.44 -13.44 -4.70
N ALA A 31 4.29 -13.10 -3.74
CA ALA A 31 4.84 -14.05 -2.78
C ALA A 31 3.73 -14.67 -1.92
N TRP A 32 2.80 -13.85 -1.43
CA TRP A 32 1.68 -14.31 -0.61
C TRP A 32 0.75 -15.27 -1.36
N TRP A 33 0.34 -14.92 -2.57
CA TRP A 33 -0.53 -15.75 -3.40
C TRP A 33 0.16 -17.05 -3.82
N THR A 34 1.46 -17.00 -4.10
CA THR A 34 2.25 -18.21 -4.38
C THR A 34 2.30 -19.12 -3.15
N ALA A 35 2.53 -18.57 -1.95
CA ALA A 35 2.55 -19.36 -0.72
C ALA A 35 1.18 -20.00 -0.43
N LEU A 36 0.09 -19.27 -0.60
CA LEU A 36 -1.26 -19.81 -0.43
C LEU A 36 -1.59 -20.90 -1.45
N TRP A 37 -1.18 -20.71 -2.71
CA TRP A 37 -1.32 -21.71 -3.76
C TRP A 37 -0.56 -23.00 -3.43
N LEU A 38 0.72 -22.89 -3.01
CA LEU A 38 1.54 -24.03 -2.57
C LEU A 38 0.96 -24.73 -1.34
N ALA A 39 0.30 -23.99 -0.46
CA ALA A 39 -0.39 -24.54 0.71
C ALA A 39 -1.76 -25.17 0.37
N GLY A 40 -2.19 -25.17 -0.89
CA GLY A 40 -3.49 -25.70 -1.31
C GLY A 40 -4.69 -24.85 -0.83
N THR A 41 -4.46 -23.62 -0.39
CA THR A 41 -5.53 -22.73 0.07
C THR A 41 -6.34 -22.23 -1.12
N ARG A 42 -7.65 -22.46 -1.09
CA ARG A 42 -8.58 -21.92 -2.10
C ARG A 42 -9.24 -20.65 -1.57
N VAL A 43 -9.22 -19.59 -2.35
CA VAL A 43 -9.85 -18.32 -1.98
C VAL A 43 -11.26 -18.26 -2.58
N PRO A 44 -12.28 -17.81 -1.83
CA PRO A 44 -13.62 -17.62 -2.38
C PRO A 44 -13.59 -16.75 -3.63
N ALA A 45 -14.43 -17.10 -4.62
CA ALA A 45 -14.59 -16.27 -5.80
C ALA A 45 -15.09 -14.87 -5.39
N PRO A 46 -14.53 -13.78 -5.96
CA PRO A 46 -15.05 -12.45 -5.70
C PRO A 46 -16.48 -12.34 -6.23
N VAL A 47 -17.36 -11.70 -5.45
CA VAL A 47 -18.73 -11.41 -5.87
C VAL A 47 -18.70 -10.40 -7.03
N PRO A 48 -19.49 -10.60 -8.09
CA PRO A 48 -19.60 -9.62 -9.17
C PRO A 48 -19.98 -8.24 -8.64
N SER A 49 -19.26 -7.21 -9.07
CA SER A 49 -19.61 -5.83 -8.74
C SER A 49 -20.56 -5.27 -9.80
N GLY A 50 -21.60 -4.55 -9.37
CA GLY A 50 -22.46 -3.76 -10.26
C GLY A 50 -21.83 -2.44 -10.72
N LEU A 51 -20.61 -2.12 -10.30
CA LEU A 51 -19.90 -0.90 -10.68
C LEU A 51 -19.32 -1.02 -12.09
N SER A 52 -19.30 0.09 -12.82
CA SER A 52 -18.61 0.15 -14.11
C SER A 52 -17.10 0.02 -13.96
N MET A 53 -16.43 -0.55 -14.96
CA MET A 53 -14.96 -0.68 -14.96
C MET A 53 -14.25 0.66 -14.79
N THR A 54 -14.79 1.73 -15.38
CA THR A 54 -14.24 3.08 -15.22
C THR A 54 -14.26 3.53 -13.77
N LEU A 55 -15.35 3.26 -13.03
CA LEU A 55 -15.44 3.59 -11.61
C LEU A 55 -14.47 2.77 -10.78
N ILE A 56 -14.34 1.46 -11.05
CA ILE A 56 -13.39 0.58 -10.35
C ILE A 56 -11.94 1.08 -10.55
N VAL A 57 -11.55 1.35 -11.79
CA VAL A 57 -10.20 1.81 -12.13
C VAL A 57 -9.92 3.18 -11.52
N THR A 58 -10.86 4.13 -11.61
CA THR A 58 -10.69 5.47 -11.04
C THR A 58 -10.61 5.43 -9.51
N ALA A 59 -11.47 4.65 -8.88
CA ALA A 59 -11.46 4.46 -7.44
C ALA A 59 -10.12 3.87 -6.96
N ALA A 60 -9.62 2.84 -7.65
CA ALA A 60 -8.39 2.16 -7.28
C ALA A 60 -7.12 2.97 -7.56
N ILE A 61 -7.03 3.69 -8.67
CA ILE A 61 -5.79 4.36 -9.10
C ILE A 61 -5.70 5.80 -8.60
N VAL A 62 -6.83 6.48 -8.39
CA VAL A 62 -6.85 7.91 -8.03
C VAL A 62 -7.41 8.12 -6.64
N VAL A 63 -8.66 7.70 -6.40
CA VAL A 63 -9.37 8.08 -5.17
C VAL A 63 -8.76 7.41 -3.95
N ALA A 64 -8.60 6.08 -3.96
CA ALA A 64 -8.06 5.33 -2.82
C ALA A 64 -6.63 5.77 -2.47
N PRO A 65 -5.68 5.90 -3.41
CA PRO A 65 -4.34 6.37 -3.10
C PRO A 65 -4.29 7.75 -2.45
N LEU A 66 -5.09 8.70 -2.95
CA LEU A 66 -5.16 10.04 -2.37
C LEU A 66 -5.82 10.03 -0.99
N LEU A 67 -6.95 9.34 -0.84
CA LEU A 67 -7.71 9.29 0.40
C LEU A 67 -6.93 8.59 1.51
N GLU A 68 -6.35 7.41 1.23
CA GLU A 68 -5.58 6.66 2.21
C GLU A 68 -4.29 7.40 2.60
N THR A 69 -3.64 8.08 1.65
CA THR A 69 -2.49 8.93 1.98
C THR A 69 -2.91 10.16 2.80
N ALA A 70 -4.11 10.71 2.58
CA ALA A 70 -4.63 11.79 3.41
C ALA A 70 -4.88 11.32 4.86
N VAL A 71 -5.40 10.10 5.04
CA VAL A 71 -5.52 9.48 6.37
C VAL A 71 -4.14 9.31 7.02
N LEU A 72 -3.12 8.88 6.27
CA LEU A 72 -1.74 8.82 6.78
C LEU A 72 -1.22 10.20 7.23
N VAL A 73 -1.55 11.28 6.50
CA VAL A 73 -1.17 12.65 6.90
C VAL A 73 -1.81 13.03 8.22
N VAL A 74 -3.12 12.79 8.37
CA VAL A 74 -3.85 13.10 9.61
C VAL A 74 -3.30 12.29 10.78
N LEU A 75 -3.03 11.00 10.56
CA LEU A 75 -2.44 10.13 11.57
C LEU A 75 -1.03 10.59 11.95
N HIS A 76 -0.19 10.97 10.99
CA HIS A 76 1.16 11.47 11.23
C HIS A 76 1.12 12.79 12.01
N TRP A 77 0.24 13.72 11.62
CA TRP A 77 0.03 14.96 12.36
C TRP A 77 -0.37 14.69 13.81
N LEU A 78 -1.34 13.81 14.04
CA LEU A 78 -1.82 13.49 15.38
C LEU A 78 -0.73 12.82 16.23
N MET A 79 -0.10 11.77 15.70
CA MET A 79 0.83 10.97 16.49
C MET A 79 2.19 11.64 16.64
N VAL A 80 2.80 12.06 15.54
CA VAL A 80 4.19 12.53 15.53
C VAL A 80 4.26 14.00 15.92
N LEU A 81 3.42 14.84 15.31
CA LEU A 81 3.50 16.30 15.56
C LEU A 81 2.77 16.71 16.85
N ARG A 82 1.59 16.15 17.11
CA ARG A 82 0.77 16.54 18.26
C ARG A 82 1.13 15.78 19.55
N PHE A 83 1.48 14.49 19.45
CA PHE A 83 1.80 13.64 20.61
C PHE A 83 3.28 13.25 20.72
N GLY A 84 4.14 13.62 19.76
CA GLY A 84 5.59 13.34 19.85
C GLY A 84 5.97 11.86 19.70
N ALA A 85 5.10 11.04 19.11
CA ALA A 85 5.39 9.63 18.88
C ALA A 85 6.59 9.45 17.92
N ASP A 86 7.39 8.42 18.16
CA ASP A 86 8.47 8.06 17.26
C ASP A 86 7.95 7.46 15.93
N ARG A 87 8.86 7.35 14.96
CA ARG A 87 8.56 6.81 13.62
C ARG A 87 8.02 5.38 13.68
N SER A 88 8.58 4.52 14.52
CA SER A 88 8.14 3.12 14.66
C SER A 88 6.69 3.03 15.14
N THR A 89 6.33 3.83 16.13
CA THR A 89 4.99 3.90 16.71
C THR A 89 3.98 4.40 15.67
N PHE A 90 4.34 5.43 14.90
CA PHE A 90 3.53 5.89 13.77
C PHE A 90 3.33 4.79 12.71
N VAL A 91 4.40 4.09 12.31
CA VAL A 91 4.32 3.01 11.30
C VAL A 91 3.44 1.86 11.77
N LEU A 92 3.56 1.46 13.03
CA LEU A 92 2.72 0.41 13.62
C LEU A 92 1.25 0.81 13.66
N ALA A 93 0.95 2.05 14.06
CA ALA A 93 -0.43 2.56 14.07
C ALA A 93 -1.01 2.70 12.67
N ALA A 94 -0.22 3.15 11.69
CA ALA A 94 -0.63 3.23 10.28
C ALA A 94 -0.97 1.84 9.73
N MET A 95 -0.10 0.85 9.98
CA MET A 95 -0.33 -0.55 9.62
C MET A 95 -1.61 -1.09 10.28
N ALA A 96 -1.77 -0.87 11.59
CA ALA A 96 -2.95 -1.34 12.33
C ALA A 96 -4.24 -0.70 11.81
N ALA A 97 -4.25 0.62 11.60
CA ALA A 97 -5.40 1.34 11.04
C ALA A 97 -5.77 0.82 9.66
N ALA A 98 -4.78 0.59 8.80
CA ALA A 98 -4.99 0.03 7.47
C ALA A 98 -5.57 -1.38 7.52
N VAL A 99 -4.99 -2.27 8.33
CA VAL A 99 -5.51 -3.63 8.51
C VAL A 99 -6.95 -3.60 8.99
N MET A 100 -7.24 -2.83 10.05
CA MET A 100 -8.60 -2.71 10.59
C MET A 100 -9.60 -2.18 9.57
N ALA A 101 -9.22 -1.21 8.74
CA ALA A 101 -10.07 -0.68 7.67
C ALA A 101 -10.35 -1.72 6.56
N HIS A 102 -9.45 -2.68 6.35
CA HIS A 102 -9.57 -3.70 5.30
C HIS A 102 -10.09 -5.06 5.81
N LEU A 103 -10.14 -5.29 7.13
CA LEU A 103 -10.68 -6.52 7.72
C LEU A 103 -12.08 -6.90 7.21
N PRO A 104 -13.05 -5.96 7.08
CA PRO A 104 -14.38 -6.28 6.57
C PRO A 104 -14.38 -6.78 5.11
N ILE A 105 -13.31 -6.52 4.36
CA ILE A 105 -13.20 -6.86 2.95
C ILE A 105 -12.61 -8.26 2.78
N THR A 106 -11.53 -8.60 3.50
CA THR A 106 -10.97 -9.97 3.50
C THR A 106 -9.83 -10.17 4.50
N LEU A 107 -9.97 -11.18 5.36
CA LEU A 107 -8.91 -11.67 6.25
C LEU A 107 -7.70 -12.23 5.49
N VAL A 108 -7.93 -12.78 4.29
CA VAL A 108 -6.89 -13.43 3.47
C VAL A 108 -5.88 -12.41 2.94
N ARG A 109 -6.26 -11.13 2.78
CA ARG A 109 -5.33 -10.08 2.34
C ARG A 109 -4.62 -9.35 3.47
N THR A 110 -4.97 -9.62 4.73
CA THR A 110 -4.41 -8.90 5.88
C THR A 110 -2.88 -8.85 5.89
N PRO A 111 -2.13 -9.94 5.60
CA PRO A 111 -0.66 -9.89 5.57
C PRO A 111 -0.12 -8.99 4.46
N VAL A 112 -0.77 -8.99 3.29
CA VAL A 112 -0.40 -8.14 2.15
C VAL A 112 -0.67 -6.67 2.48
N THR A 113 -1.86 -6.35 3.00
CA THR A 113 -2.22 -4.99 3.44
C THR A 113 -1.23 -4.48 4.48
N ALA A 114 -0.92 -5.29 5.50
CA ALA A 114 0.02 -4.91 6.54
C ALA A 114 1.41 -4.57 5.96
N ALA A 115 1.97 -5.46 5.13
CA ALA A 115 3.29 -5.27 4.53
C ALA A 115 3.36 -4.01 3.63
N ILE A 116 2.33 -3.78 2.82
CA ILE A 116 2.27 -2.61 1.94
C ILE A 116 2.19 -1.30 2.75
N PHE A 117 1.34 -1.27 3.77
CA PHE A 117 1.17 -0.07 4.59
C PHE A 117 2.36 0.23 5.49
N VAL A 118 3.14 -0.77 5.90
CA VAL A 118 4.45 -0.54 6.52
C VAL A 118 5.35 0.24 5.57
N VAL A 119 5.42 -0.14 4.29
CA VAL A 119 6.26 0.55 3.30
C VAL A 119 5.75 1.96 3.03
N PHE A 120 4.44 2.16 2.84
CA PHE A 120 3.88 3.50 2.63
C PHE A 120 4.09 4.41 3.84
N ALA A 121 3.90 3.92 5.06
CA ALA A 121 4.15 4.69 6.26
C ALA A 121 5.63 5.05 6.43
N LEU A 122 6.54 4.12 6.15
CA LEU A 122 8.00 4.37 6.17
C LEU A 122 8.40 5.39 5.10
N GLN A 123 7.91 5.25 3.87
CA GLN A 123 8.16 6.19 2.78
C GLN A 123 7.67 7.58 3.18
N TYR A 124 6.42 7.68 3.64
CA TYR A 124 5.81 8.95 4.05
C TYR A 124 6.63 9.62 5.17
N ALA A 125 6.86 8.92 6.29
CA ALA A 125 7.56 9.50 7.44
C ALA A 125 9.00 9.91 7.11
N GLY A 126 9.71 9.10 6.31
CA GLY A 126 11.06 9.41 5.86
C GLY A 126 11.10 10.66 4.97
N TRP A 127 10.21 10.72 3.98
CA TRP A 127 10.17 11.82 3.01
C TRP A 127 9.66 13.10 3.64
N PHE A 128 8.76 12.99 4.63
CA PHE A 128 8.29 14.12 5.43
C PHE A 128 9.46 14.77 6.15
N GLY A 129 10.28 13.98 6.84
CA GLY A 129 11.46 14.49 7.54
C GLY A 129 12.52 15.09 6.61
N ALA A 130 12.65 14.54 5.38
CA ALA A 130 13.68 14.97 4.44
C ALA A 130 13.28 16.18 3.56
N ARG A 131 12.01 16.29 3.17
CA ARG A 131 11.53 17.29 2.19
C ARG A 131 10.16 17.90 2.50
N GLY A 132 9.58 17.58 3.64
CA GLY A 132 8.28 18.09 4.07
C GLY A 132 7.08 17.34 3.50
N TRP A 133 5.90 17.76 3.95
CA TRP A 133 4.65 17.02 3.77
C TRP A 133 4.21 16.86 2.32
N ARG A 134 4.46 17.85 1.45
CA ARG A 134 4.01 17.81 0.04
C ARG A 134 4.68 16.68 -0.72
N THR A 135 6.00 16.56 -0.58
CA THR A 135 6.77 15.49 -1.24
C THR A 135 6.42 14.13 -0.67
N ALA A 136 6.24 14.02 0.65
CA ALA A 136 5.80 12.79 1.30
C ALA A 136 4.41 12.33 0.81
N PHE A 137 3.45 13.25 0.78
CA PHE A 137 2.09 12.98 0.32
C PHE A 137 2.07 12.53 -1.14
N LEU A 138 2.56 13.36 -2.05
CA LEU A 138 2.51 13.06 -3.48
C LEU A 138 3.34 11.83 -3.84
N GLY A 139 4.49 11.64 -3.17
CA GLY A 139 5.35 10.47 -3.38
C GLY A 139 4.70 9.16 -2.94
N THR A 140 4.06 9.17 -1.77
CA THR A 140 3.39 7.97 -1.24
C THR A 140 2.11 7.67 -2.03
N ALA A 141 1.32 8.69 -2.37
CA ALA A 141 0.13 8.53 -3.20
C ALA A 141 0.49 8.00 -4.60
N LEU A 142 1.58 8.47 -5.20
CA LEU A 142 2.06 7.95 -6.49
C LEU A 142 2.52 6.49 -6.39
N ALA A 143 3.31 6.15 -5.36
CA ALA A 143 3.74 4.77 -5.15
C ALA A 143 2.54 3.83 -4.98
N HIS A 144 1.53 4.27 -4.23
CA HIS A 144 0.29 3.53 -4.03
C HIS A 144 -0.54 3.41 -5.32
N ALA A 145 -0.71 4.50 -6.08
CA ALA A 145 -1.39 4.45 -7.37
C ALA A 145 -0.73 3.48 -8.35
N VAL A 146 0.61 3.47 -8.41
CA VAL A 146 1.39 2.55 -9.26
C VAL A 146 1.21 1.10 -8.81
N TYR A 147 1.27 0.84 -7.50
CA TYR A 147 0.98 -0.49 -6.95
C TYR A 147 -0.44 -0.96 -7.31
N ASN A 148 -1.45 -0.10 -7.19
CA ASN A 148 -2.83 -0.46 -7.52
C ASN A 148 -3.00 -0.70 -9.03
N ALA A 149 -2.41 0.14 -9.87
CA ALA A 149 -2.42 -0.04 -11.32
C ALA A 149 -1.78 -1.39 -11.70
N GLY A 150 -0.58 -1.68 -11.18
CA GLY A 150 0.09 -2.96 -11.42
C GLY A 150 -0.71 -4.16 -10.90
N SER A 151 -1.34 -4.03 -9.73
CA SER A 151 -2.18 -5.08 -9.15
C SER A 151 -3.42 -5.38 -9.99
N LEU A 152 -4.04 -4.35 -10.58
CA LEU A 152 -5.15 -4.51 -11.53
C LEU A 152 -4.69 -5.19 -12.82
N THR A 153 -3.55 -4.76 -13.38
CA THR A 153 -2.98 -5.38 -14.60
C THR A 153 -2.64 -6.86 -14.37
N LEU A 154 -2.12 -7.20 -13.19
CA LEU A 154 -1.79 -8.57 -12.81
C LEU A 154 -2.98 -9.38 -12.28
N SER A 155 -4.19 -8.82 -12.28
CA SER A 155 -5.40 -9.53 -11.81
C SER A 155 -5.64 -10.89 -12.47
N PRO A 156 -5.35 -11.13 -13.77
CA PRO A 156 -5.48 -12.47 -14.35
C PRO A 156 -4.46 -13.47 -13.78
N LEU A 157 -3.24 -13.02 -13.49
CA LEU A 157 -2.21 -13.84 -12.85
C LEU A 157 -2.64 -14.21 -11.42
N TRP A 158 -3.17 -13.25 -10.66
CA TRP A 158 -3.71 -13.50 -9.33
C TRP A 158 -4.87 -14.48 -9.37
N ALA A 159 -5.78 -14.34 -10.34
CA ALA A 159 -6.88 -15.27 -10.53
C ALA A 159 -6.40 -16.69 -10.87
N ALA A 160 -5.33 -16.83 -11.66
CA ALA A 160 -4.76 -18.13 -11.99
C ALA A 160 -4.11 -18.84 -10.79
N LEU A 161 -3.40 -18.08 -9.94
CA LEU A 161 -2.79 -18.60 -8.70
C LEU A 161 -3.83 -18.96 -7.64
N LEU A 162 -5.00 -18.32 -7.67
CA LEU A 162 -6.05 -18.47 -6.66
C LEU A 162 -7.31 -19.12 -7.22
N ARG A 163 -7.17 -19.99 -8.25
CA ARG A 163 -8.32 -20.62 -8.93
C ARG A 163 -9.37 -21.06 -7.90
N PRO A 164 -10.60 -20.53 -7.99
CA PRO A 164 -11.65 -20.87 -7.04
C PRO A 164 -11.94 -22.37 -7.08
N ALA A 165 -12.45 -22.88 -5.96
CA ALA A 165 -12.72 -24.31 -5.76
C ALA A 165 -13.73 -24.88 -6.73
#